data_AF-A0A328TKV6-F1
#
_entry.id   AF-A0A328TKV6-F1
#
_cell.length_a   1.000
_cell.length_b   1.000
_cell.length_c   1.000
_cell.angle_alpha   90.00
_cell.angle_beta   90.00
_cell.angle_gamma   90.00
#
_symmetry.space_group_name_H-M   'P 1'
#
loop_
_entity.id
_entity.type
_entity.pdbx_description
1 polymer ?
#
loop_
_entity_poly.entity_id
_entity_poly.type
_entity_poly.pdbx_seq_one_letter_code
_entity_poly.pdbx_strand_id
1 'polypeptide(L)'
;MPFVDDTENLQGEKRQQVAIIAAGDNAGGSYVFSQRWQHNLKMFNRLAVDKQQIIGRTKVSNEELEGDACPATSHVARVDLKENGTMLKILHQSLPYGTASGTNGLFFTPTAIRCITLSSSC
;
A
#
# COMPACT_ATOMS: atom_id res chain seq x y z
N MET A 1 -2.92 -11.69 2.04
CA MET A 1 -1.68 -12.47 2.30
C MET A 1 -1.35 -12.32 3.77
N PRO A 2 -0.63 -13.25 4.43
CA PRO A 2 -0.36 -13.15 5.87
C PRO A 2 0.85 -12.23 6.13
N PHE A 3 0.68 -10.94 5.81
CA PHE A 3 1.60 -9.83 6.13
C PHE A 3 0.77 -8.72 6.79
N VAL A 4 1.41 -7.88 7.60
CA VAL A 4 0.76 -6.71 8.22
C VAL A 4 0.69 -5.59 7.18
N ASP A 5 -0.52 -5.06 6.92
CA ASP A 5 -0.77 -4.08 5.85
C ASP A 5 -0.71 -2.62 6.35
N ASP A 6 -0.91 -2.38 7.65
CA ASP A 6 -1.18 -1.04 8.21
C ASP A 6 0.00 -0.40 8.96
N THR A 7 1.24 -0.86 8.73
CA THR A 7 2.39 -0.44 9.57
C THR A 7 2.73 1.03 9.40
N GLU A 8 2.75 1.50 8.16
CA GLU A 8 3.05 2.90 7.80
C GLU A 8 1.79 3.75 7.60
N ASN A 9 0.61 3.19 7.92
CA ASN A 9 -0.65 3.90 7.74
C ASN A 9 -0.76 5.04 8.75
N LEU A 10 -1.20 6.21 8.28
CA LEU A 10 -1.24 7.43 9.08
C LEU A 10 -2.20 7.30 10.26
N GLN A 11 -1.81 7.86 11.40
CA GLN A 11 -2.59 7.82 12.65
C GLN A 11 -2.93 9.24 13.13
N GLY A 12 -4.04 9.35 13.88
CA GLY A 12 -4.48 10.60 14.50
C GLY A 12 -4.74 11.72 13.49
N GLU A 13 -4.39 12.95 13.88
CA GLU A 13 -4.68 14.17 13.11
C GLU A 13 -3.97 14.21 11.74
N LYS A 14 -2.87 13.48 11.57
CA LYS A 14 -2.15 13.36 10.28
C LYS A 14 -3.01 12.73 9.18
N ARG A 15 -4.05 11.97 9.55
CA ARG A 15 -5.00 11.39 8.59
C ARG A 15 -5.75 12.48 7.82
N GLN A 16 -6.23 13.51 8.52
CA GLN A 16 -6.98 14.60 7.89
C GLN A 16 -6.11 15.41 6.94
N GLN A 17 -4.86 15.67 7.31
CA GLN A 17 -3.90 16.42 6.49
C GLN A 17 -3.61 15.74 5.14
N VAL A 18 -3.71 14.40 5.07
CA VAL A 18 -3.40 13.63 3.87
C VAL A 18 -4.65 13.22 3.09
N ALA A 19 -5.81 13.10 3.75
CA ALA A 19 -7.04 12.70 3.09
C ALA A 19 -7.94 13.88 2.68
N ILE A 20 -7.91 15.03 3.37
CA ILE A 20 -8.88 16.11 3.19
C ILE A 20 -8.24 17.36 2.59
N ILE A 21 -8.80 17.83 1.47
CA ILE A 21 -8.36 19.06 0.81
C ILE A 21 -8.65 20.26 1.71
N ALA A 22 -7.63 21.03 2.05
CA ALA A 22 -7.73 22.10 3.06
C ALA A 22 -8.42 23.39 2.54
N ALA A 23 -8.27 23.73 1.26
CA ALA A 23 -8.73 25.00 0.71
C ALA A 23 -9.06 24.91 -0.79
N GLY A 24 -9.77 25.93 -1.29
CA GLY A 24 -10.24 26.03 -2.68
C GLY A 24 -11.63 25.43 -2.88
N ASP A 25 -12.07 25.32 -4.14
CA ASP A 25 -13.44 24.92 -4.49
C ASP A 25 -13.79 23.49 -4.04
N ASN A 26 -12.77 22.64 -3.87
CA ASN A 26 -12.91 21.26 -3.42
C ASN A 26 -12.56 21.07 -1.93
N ALA A 27 -12.48 22.15 -1.14
CA ALA A 27 -12.19 22.05 0.29
C ALA A 27 -13.18 21.12 1.01
N GLY A 28 -12.67 20.25 1.88
CA GLY A 28 -13.45 19.19 2.52
C GLY A 28 -13.60 17.91 1.68
N GLY A 29 -13.20 17.95 0.40
CA GLY A 29 -13.19 16.79 -0.50
C GLY A 29 -11.95 15.91 -0.36
N SER A 30 -11.99 14.75 -1.02
CA SER A 30 -10.89 13.78 -1.09
C SER A 30 -10.91 13.04 -2.42
N TYR A 31 -9.75 12.61 -2.91
CA TYR A 31 -9.66 11.65 -4.00
C TYR A 31 -9.66 10.24 -3.43
N VAL A 32 -10.50 9.39 -4.01
CA VAL A 32 -10.61 7.97 -3.64
C VAL A 32 -10.24 7.12 -4.84
N PHE A 33 -9.38 6.15 -4.62
CA PHE A 33 -9.12 5.08 -5.59
C PHE A 33 -9.66 3.77 -5.02
N SER A 34 -10.18 2.89 -5.88
CA SER A 34 -10.60 1.56 -5.46
C SER A 34 -10.10 0.50 -6.43
N GLN A 35 -9.48 -0.54 -5.88
CA GLN A 35 -8.96 -1.66 -6.65
C GLN A 35 -9.17 -2.96 -5.90
N ARG A 36 -9.84 -3.90 -6.55
CA ARG A 36 -10.10 -5.23 -5.99
C ARG A 36 -9.02 -6.20 -6.43
N TRP A 37 -8.24 -6.70 -5.47
CA TRP A 37 -7.23 -7.72 -5.69
C TRP A 37 -7.76 -9.09 -5.29
N GLN A 38 -7.83 -10.02 -6.24
CA GLN A 38 -8.10 -11.42 -5.96
C GLN A 38 -6.79 -12.18 -5.72
N HIS A 39 -6.62 -12.77 -4.54
CA HIS A 39 -5.40 -13.49 -4.19
C HIS A 39 -5.42 -14.92 -4.71
N ASN A 40 -4.29 -15.35 -5.30
CA ASN A 40 -3.99 -16.77 -5.49
C ASN A 40 -3.11 -17.26 -4.33
N LEU A 41 -3.72 -17.53 -3.18
CA LEU A 41 -3.01 -17.95 -1.97
C LEU A 41 -2.31 -19.31 -2.14
N LYS A 42 -2.84 -20.21 -2.97
CA LYS A 42 -2.20 -21.50 -3.26
C LYS A 42 -0.84 -21.31 -3.93
N MET A 43 -0.76 -20.40 -4.90
CA MET A 43 0.50 -20.06 -5.55
C MET A 43 1.46 -19.38 -4.59
N PHE A 44 0.98 -18.39 -3.82
CA PHE A 44 1.81 -17.65 -2.87
C PHE A 44 2.41 -18.54 -1.78
N ASN A 45 1.63 -19.49 -1.25
CA ASN A 45 2.09 -20.41 -0.21
C ASN A 45 3.09 -21.47 -0.70
N ARG A 46 3.30 -21.61 -2.03
CA ARG A 46 4.36 -22.45 -2.59
C ARG A 46 5.72 -21.74 -2.57
N LEU A 47 5.74 -20.42 -2.44
CA LEU A 47 6.99 -19.68 -2.31
C LEU A 47 7.56 -19.90 -0.91
N ALA A 48 8.84 -20.28 -0.86
CA ALA A 48 9.59 -20.30 0.39
C ALA A 48 9.62 -18.90 1.02
N VAL A 49 9.73 -18.82 2.35
CA VAL A 49 9.56 -17.56 3.11
C VAL A 49 10.60 -16.51 2.70
N ASP A 50 11.82 -16.93 2.39
CA ASP A 50 12.88 -16.11 1.81
C ASP A 50 12.46 -15.47 0.47
N LYS A 51 11.72 -16.20 -0.37
CA LYS A 51 11.19 -15.67 -1.64
C LYS A 51 9.98 -14.76 -1.46
N GLN A 52 9.41 -14.65 -0.25
CA GLN A 52 8.34 -13.70 0.07
C GLN A 52 8.87 -12.28 0.34
N GLN A 53 10.18 -12.04 0.20
CA GLN A 53 10.81 -10.72 0.13
C GLN A 53 10.25 -9.82 -0.99
N ILE A 54 9.43 -10.36 -1.90
CA ILE A 54 8.66 -9.57 -2.88
C ILE A 54 7.74 -8.53 -2.22
N ILE A 55 7.43 -8.66 -0.93
CA ILE A 55 6.71 -7.63 -0.19
C ILE A 55 7.63 -6.48 0.23
N GLY A 56 8.91 -6.74 0.52
CA GLY A 56 9.85 -5.75 1.05
C GLY A 56 9.86 -5.65 2.58
N ARG A 57 9.18 -6.57 3.28
CA ARG A 57 9.21 -6.71 4.75
C ARG A 57 9.43 -8.15 5.16
N THR A 58 9.95 -8.38 6.37
CA THR A 58 9.99 -9.71 6.97
C THR A 58 8.59 -10.19 7.32
N LYS A 59 8.32 -11.48 7.16
CA LYS A 59 6.96 -12.03 7.36
C LYS A 59 6.52 -12.05 8.83
N VAL A 60 7.45 -12.39 9.73
CA VAL A 60 7.14 -12.63 11.14
C VAL A 60 7.29 -11.37 11.98
N SER A 61 8.43 -10.67 11.86
CA SER A 61 8.69 -9.44 12.61
C SER A 61 8.15 -8.18 11.94
N ASN A 62 7.74 -8.25 10.67
CA ASN A 62 7.21 -7.11 9.90
C ASN A 62 8.20 -5.92 9.83
N GLU A 63 9.48 -6.23 9.86
CA GLU A 63 10.59 -5.30 9.71
C GLU A 63 10.81 -4.99 8.23
N GLU A 64 11.08 -3.73 7.91
CA GLU A 64 11.38 -3.31 6.54
C GLU A 64 12.73 -3.84 6.09
N LEU A 65 12.80 -4.30 4.84
CA LEU A 65 14.05 -4.73 4.24
C LEU A 65 14.74 -3.51 3.62
N GLU A 66 16.06 -3.43 3.78
CA GLU A 66 16.88 -2.33 3.26
C GLU A 66 18.00 -2.82 2.33
N GLY A 67 18.51 -1.91 1.50
CA GLY A 67 19.64 -2.17 0.60
C GLY A 67 19.41 -3.37 -0.32
N ASP A 68 20.44 -4.21 -0.45
CA ASP A 68 20.40 -5.39 -1.33
C ASP A 68 19.38 -6.46 -0.89
N ALA A 69 18.90 -6.40 0.36
CA ALA A 69 17.87 -7.30 0.86
C ALA A 69 16.46 -6.90 0.42
N CYS A 70 16.28 -5.68 -0.10
CA CYS A 70 15.02 -5.17 -0.61
C CYS A 70 15.06 -5.10 -2.15
N PRO A 71 14.50 -6.09 -2.86
CA PRO A 71 14.48 -6.05 -4.32
C PRO A 71 13.79 -4.79 -4.82
N ALA A 72 14.33 -4.16 -5.87
CA ALA A 72 13.71 -2.98 -6.50
C ALA A 72 12.28 -3.25 -7.02
N THR A 73 11.96 -4.52 -7.27
CA THR A 73 10.61 -4.97 -7.68
C THR A 73 9.68 -5.25 -6.50
N SER A 74 10.15 -5.12 -5.26
CA SER A 74 9.35 -5.37 -4.06
C SER A 74 8.22 -4.36 -3.94
N HIS A 75 7.14 -4.74 -3.25
CA HIS A 75 6.00 -3.86 -3.06
C HIS A 75 6.41 -2.55 -2.39
N VAL A 76 7.14 -2.61 -1.27
CA VAL A 76 7.64 -1.40 -0.55
C VAL A 76 8.45 -0.50 -1.48
N ALA A 77 9.45 -1.05 -2.20
CA ALA A 77 10.28 -0.23 -3.10
C ALA A 77 9.49 0.43 -4.24
N ARG A 78 8.37 -0.17 -4.65
CA ARG A 78 7.50 0.38 -5.71
C ARG A 78 6.51 1.44 -5.23
N VAL A 79 6.19 1.46 -3.94
CA VAL A 79 5.15 2.35 -3.39
C VAL A 79 5.71 3.44 -2.48
N ASP A 80 6.91 3.27 -1.90
CA ASP A 80 7.60 4.32 -1.17
C ASP A 80 8.25 5.33 -2.14
N LEU A 81 7.43 6.23 -2.65
CA LEU A 81 7.81 7.21 -3.67
C LEU A 81 7.95 8.61 -3.09
N LYS A 82 8.98 9.32 -3.55
CA LYS A 82 9.26 10.72 -3.19
C LYS A 82 9.17 11.61 -4.42
N GLU A 83 8.41 12.69 -4.31
CA GLU A 83 8.33 13.77 -5.29
C GLU A 83 9.00 15.01 -4.68
N ASN A 84 10.05 15.54 -5.32
CA ASN A 84 10.81 16.71 -4.83
C ASN A 84 11.27 16.58 -3.36
N GLY A 85 11.72 15.38 -2.96
CA GLY A 85 12.16 15.09 -1.59
C GLY A 85 11.02 14.91 -0.58
N THR A 86 9.76 15.09 -0.99
CA THR A 86 8.58 14.88 -0.15
C THR A 86 7.96 13.51 -0.45
N MET A 87 7.77 12.71 0.59
CA MET A 87 7.15 11.40 0.51
C MET A 87 5.65 11.54 0.17
N LEU A 88 5.22 10.81 -0.86
CA LEU A 88 3.83 10.81 -1.30
C LEU A 88 3.02 9.87 -0.40
N LYS A 89 2.33 10.45 0.59
CA LYS A 89 1.52 9.68 1.52
C LYS A 89 0.08 9.56 1.04
N ILE A 90 -0.51 8.41 1.33
CA ILE A 90 -1.93 8.10 1.14
C ILE A 90 -2.49 7.50 2.42
N LEU A 91 -3.78 7.69 2.68
CA LEU A 91 -4.46 7.07 3.81
C LEU A 91 -5.10 5.76 3.35
N HIS A 92 -4.64 4.62 3.87
CA HIS A 92 -5.19 3.31 3.53
C HIS A 92 -6.44 3.03 4.37
N GLN A 93 -7.52 2.63 3.70
CA GLN A 93 -8.74 2.11 4.33
C GLN A 93 -9.06 0.70 3.80
N SER A 94 -8.02 0.00 3.36
CA SER A 94 -8.12 -1.29 2.70
C SER A 94 -8.54 -2.37 3.69
N LEU A 95 -9.37 -3.30 3.25
CA LEU A 95 -9.81 -4.42 4.09
C LEU A 95 -9.75 -5.76 3.33
N PRO A 96 -9.44 -6.86 4.02
CA PRO A 96 -9.59 -8.19 3.44
C PRO A 96 -11.07 -8.47 3.16
N TYR A 97 -11.34 -9.19 2.07
CA TYR A 97 -12.70 -9.58 1.71
C TYR A 97 -12.75 -11.04 1.23
N GLY A 98 -13.97 -11.57 1.18
CA GLY A 98 -14.27 -12.84 0.52
C GLY A 98 -14.52 -14.01 1.46
N THR A 99 -14.46 -15.22 0.92
CA THR A 99 -14.72 -16.46 1.65
C THR A 99 -13.48 -17.36 1.68
N ALA A 100 -13.38 -18.22 2.70
CA ALA A 100 -12.23 -19.12 2.85
C ALA A 100 -12.10 -20.13 1.68
N SER A 101 -13.22 -20.65 1.19
CA SER A 101 -13.29 -21.64 0.12
C SER A 101 -13.45 -21.05 -1.30
N GLY A 102 -13.74 -19.75 -1.40
CA GLY A 102 -14.00 -19.08 -2.67
C GLY A 102 -13.03 -17.92 -2.94
N THR A 103 -13.51 -16.93 -3.69
CA THR A 103 -12.74 -15.72 -3.99
C THR A 103 -12.48 -14.94 -2.71
N ASN A 104 -11.21 -14.71 -2.40
CA ASN A 104 -10.75 -13.86 -1.32
C ASN A 104 -9.56 -13.01 -1.76
N GLY A 105 -9.32 -11.93 -1.04
CA GLY A 105 -8.50 -10.86 -1.56
C GLY A 105 -8.33 -9.68 -0.63
N LEU A 106 -7.78 -8.60 -1.18
CA LEU A 106 -7.72 -7.29 -0.55
C LEU A 106 -8.56 -6.32 -1.39
N PHE A 107 -9.45 -5.59 -0.74
CA PHE A 107 -10.12 -4.46 -1.36
C PHE A 107 -9.31 -3.21 -1.00
N PHE A 108 -8.51 -2.75 -1.95
CA PHE A 108 -7.61 -1.62 -1.77
C PHE A 108 -8.35 -0.32 -2.00
N THR A 109 -8.44 0.52 -0.97
CA THR A 109 -9.19 1.78 -1.01
C THR A 109 -8.42 2.90 -0.32
N PRO A 110 -7.42 3.50 -1.00
CA PRO A 110 -6.72 4.63 -0.46
C PRO A 110 -7.48 5.94 -0.71
N THR A 111 -7.24 6.90 0.16
CA THR A 111 -7.70 8.28 0.05
C THR A 111 -6.54 9.26 0.12
N ALA A 112 -6.62 10.36 -0.64
CA ALA A 112 -5.55 11.33 -0.76
C ALA A 112 -6.09 12.73 -1.14
N ILE A 113 -5.33 13.78 -0.81
CA ILE A 113 -5.60 15.15 -1.26
C ILE A 113 -5.26 15.42 -2.73
N ARG A 114 -4.45 14.57 -3.36
CA ARG A 114 -4.01 14.72 -4.75
C ARG A 114 -4.06 13.37 -5.47
N CYS A 115 -4.60 13.37 -6.69
CA CYS A 115 -4.47 12.26 -7.64
C CYS A 115 -3.47 12.70 -8.73
N ILE A 116 -2.26 12.13 -8.69
CA ILE A 116 -1.21 12.41 -9.67
C ILE A 116 -0.89 11.15 -10.47
N THR A 117 -0.68 11.29 -11.77
CA THR A 117 -0.15 10.21 -12.60
C THR A 117 1.37 10.28 -12.55
N LEU A 118 1.99 9.28 -11.93
CA LEU A 118 3.43 9.14 -11.96
C LEU A 118 3.82 8.50 -13.30
N SER A 119 4.33 9.30 -14.24
CA SER A 119 5.01 8.77 -15.41
C SER A 119 6.37 8.25 -14.94
N SER A 120 6.48 6.95 -14.69
CA SER A 120 7.79 6.31 -14.57
C SER A 120 8.50 6.46 -15.92
N SER A 121 9.52 7.30 -16.00
CA SER A 121 10.50 7.24 -17.08
C SER A 121 11.19 5.88 -16.96
N CYS A 122 10.78 4.95 -17.81
CA CYS A 122 11.51 3.71 -18.05
C CYS A 122 12.33 3.93 -19.32
#